data_AF-R7ZA34-F1
#
_entry.id   AF-R7ZA34-F1
#
_cell.length_a   1.000
_cell.length_b   1.000
_cell.length_c   1.000
_cell.angle_alpha   90.00
_cell.angle_beta   90.00
_cell.angle_gamma   90.00
#
_symmetry.space_group_name_H-M   'P 1'
#
loop_
_entity.id
_entity.type
_entity.pdbx_description
1 polymer ?
#
loop_
_entity_poly.entity_id
_entity_poly.type
_entity_poly.pdbx_seq_one_letter_code
_entity_poly.pdbx_strand_id
1 'polypeptide(L)'
;MEIKVIAEVYRLGLAIGYHSVQDVIRWADTIIEQLDKPPYEIIEISLSSKEKLVDVCSKLHMFYGGSNNDLPSKIILALLNKYFLSPNNTSDIFSMLSRLIDYVQLEERNGWITGHLFYLSDAYYLTEQNIYGSLQEVNNDLKKFLMQFVDYTKYFVHL
;
A
#
# COMPACT_ATOMS: atom_id res chain seq x y z
N MET A 1 8.39 -14.87 -2.71
CA MET A 1 8.40 -13.90 -1.60
C MET A 1 7.63 -14.50 -0.44
N GLU A 2 7.98 -14.18 0.81
CA GLU A 2 7.24 -14.74 1.96
C GLU A 2 5.79 -14.24 1.94
N ILE A 3 4.84 -15.16 2.11
CA ILE A 3 3.38 -14.89 2.11
C ILE A 3 3.05 -13.80 3.13
N LYS A 4 3.80 -13.73 4.24
CA LYS A 4 3.71 -12.68 5.26
C LYS A 4 3.97 -11.26 4.72
N VAL A 5 4.99 -11.09 3.89
CA VAL A 5 5.30 -9.79 3.27
C VAL A 5 4.17 -9.36 2.35
N ILE A 6 3.63 -10.29 1.55
CA ILE A 6 2.48 -10.02 0.69
C ILE A 6 1.25 -9.64 1.53
N ALA A 7 0.98 -10.35 2.62
CA ALA A 7 -0.14 -10.04 3.52
C ALA A 7 -0.05 -8.61 4.07
N GLU A 8 1.15 -8.15 4.44
CA GLU A 8 1.36 -6.78 4.90
C GLU A 8 1.17 -5.75 3.77
N VAL A 9 1.56 -6.07 2.53
CA VAL A 9 1.24 -5.21 1.37
C VAL A 9 -0.27 -5.10 1.17
N TYR A 10 -1.00 -6.22 1.25
CA TYR A 10 -2.46 -6.20 1.18
C TYR A 10 -3.08 -5.42 2.33
N ARG A 11 -2.53 -5.50 3.55
CA ARG A 11 -2.99 -4.72 4.70
C ARG A 11 -2.81 -3.23 4.45
N LEU A 12 -1.61 -2.82 4.03
CA LEU A 12 -1.31 -1.42 3.70
C LEU A 12 -2.24 -0.91 2.58
N GLY A 13 -2.38 -1.70 1.51
CA GLY A 13 -3.27 -1.35 0.39
C GLY A 13 -4.73 -1.25 0.81
N LEU A 14 -5.22 -2.15 1.66
CA LEU A 14 -6.58 -2.12 2.19
C LEU A 14 -6.80 -0.89 3.10
N ALA A 15 -5.84 -0.59 3.97
CA ALA A 15 -5.91 0.54 4.90
C ALA A 15 -5.98 1.91 4.21
N ILE A 16 -5.31 2.05 3.06
CA ILE A 16 -5.31 3.31 2.30
C ILE A 16 -6.42 3.39 1.25
N GLY A 17 -7.09 2.26 0.96
CA GLY A 17 -8.15 2.15 -0.04
C GLY A 17 -7.66 1.78 -1.46
N TYR A 18 -6.42 1.32 -1.60
CA TYR A 18 -5.85 0.80 -2.85
C TYR A 18 -6.40 -0.60 -3.19
N HIS A 19 -6.58 -1.45 -2.17
CA HIS A 19 -7.20 -2.77 -2.31
C HIS A 19 -8.58 -2.79 -1.66
N SER A 20 -9.48 -3.59 -2.22
CA SER A 20 -10.74 -3.95 -1.56
C SER A 20 -10.59 -5.21 -0.72
N VAL A 21 -11.54 -5.46 0.18
CA VAL A 21 -11.63 -6.75 0.91
C VAL A 21 -11.70 -7.93 -0.05
N GLN A 22 -12.36 -7.77 -1.21
CA GLN A 22 -12.47 -8.83 -2.22
C GLN A 22 -11.13 -9.13 -2.90
N ASP A 23 -10.26 -8.14 -3.07
CA ASP A 23 -8.91 -8.39 -3.61
C ASP A 23 -8.06 -9.20 -2.63
N VAL A 24 -8.20 -8.92 -1.33
CA VAL A 24 -7.53 -9.68 -0.25
C VAL A 24 -8.03 -11.11 -0.20
N ILE A 25 -9.34 -11.34 -0.35
CA ILE A 25 -9.92 -12.69 -0.33
C ILE A 25 -9.47 -13.49 -1.54
N ARG A 26 -9.55 -12.90 -2.73
CA ARG A 26 -9.07 -13.55 -3.96
C ARG A 26 -7.61 -13.97 -3.82
N TRP A 27 -6.79 -13.10 -3.25
CA TRP A 27 -5.41 -13.41 -2.93
C TRP A 27 -5.27 -14.62 -1.99
N ALA A 28 -6.01 -14.63 -0.88
CA ALA A 28 -5.99 -15.73 0.07
C ALA A 28 -6.45 -17.05 -0.56
N ASP A 29 -7.50 -17.02 -1.39
CA ASP A 29 -8.00 -18.18 -2.14
C ASP A 29 -6.93 -18.74 -3.07
N THR A 30 -6.23 -17.89 -3.82
CA THR A 30 -5.12 -18.32 -4.69
C THR A 30 -4.00 -19.00 -3.89
N ILE A 31 -3.69 -18.52 -2.68
CA ILE A 31 -2.70 -19.16 -1.80
C ILE A 31 -3.20 -20.52 -1.31
N ILE A 32 -4.48 -20.65 -0.97
CA ILE A 32 -5.09 -21.92 -0.53
C ILE A 32 -5.04 -22.96 -1.66
N GLU A 33 -5.33 -22.56 -2.89
CA GLU A 33 -5.29 -23.45 -4.06
C GLU A 33 -3.87 -23.97 -4.38
N GLN A 34 -2.84 -23.17 -4.08
CA GLN A 34 -1.45 -23.48 -4.40
C GLN A 34 -0.73 -24.32 -3.34
N LEU A 35 -1.26 -24.38 -2.12
CA LEU A 35 -0.60 -25.05 -0.99
C LEU A 35 -1.34 -26.33 -0.60
N ASP A 36 -0.63 -27.45 -0.51
CA ASP A 36 -1.21 -28.71 0.01
C ASP A 36 -1.70 -28.58 1.47
N LYS A 37 -1.07 -27.67 2.23
CA LYS A 37 -1.38 -27.37 3.63
C LYS A 37 -1.29 -25.86 3.87
N PRO A 38 -2.34 -25.08 3.51
CA PRO A 38 -2.33 -23.64 3.70
C PRO A 38 -2.32 -23.27 5.19
N PRO A 39 -1.69 -22.15 5.59
CA PRO A 39 -1.76 -21.65 6.95
C PRO A 39 -3.21 -21.37 7.37
N TYR A 40 -3.55 -21.68 8.61
CA TYR A 40 -4.91 -21.48 9.14
C TYR A 40 -5.34 -20.01 9.03
N GLU A 41 -4.42 -19.07 9.26
CA GLU A 41 -4.66 -17.64 9.17
C GLU A 41 -5.07 -17.21 7.75
N ILE A 42 -4.53 -17.86 6.70
CA ILE A 42 -4.91 -17.59 5.31
C ILE A 42 -6.33 -18.09 5.03
N ILE A 43 -6.70 -19.25 5.59
CA ILE A 43 -8.08 -19.77 5.50
C ILE A 43 -9.06 -18.79 6.18
N GLU A 44 -8.73 -18.32 7.38
CA GLU A 44 -9.52 -17.31 8.09
C GLU A 44 -9.70 -16.03 7.27
N ILE A 45 -8.64 -15.55 6.61
CA ILE A 45 -8.71 -14.36 5.74
C ILE A 45 -9.64 -14.60 4.55
N SER A 46 -9.54 -15.75 3.87
CA SER A 46 -10.42 -16.14 2.75
C SER A 46 -11.90 -16.12 3.16
N LEU A 47 -12.23 -16.57 4.37
CA LEU A 47 -13.60 -16.61 4.88
C LEU A 47 -14.16 -15.24 5.33
N SER A 48 -13.38 -14.16 5.26
CA SER A 48 -13.72 -12.85 5.85
C SER A 48 -14.56 -11.93 4.93
N SER A 49 -15.20 -12.46 3.89
CA SER A 49 -15.97 -11.69 2.87
C SER A 49 -17.06 -10.76 3.41
N LYS A 50 -17.59 -11.03 4.59
CA LYS A 50 -18.65 -10.23 5.23
C LYS A 50 -18.15 -9.40 6.41
N GLU A 51 -16.87 -9.49 6.73
CA GLU A 51 -16.27 -8.77 7.85
C GLU A 51 -15.99 -7.31 7.49
N LYS A 52 -15.82 -6.47 8.51
CA LYS A 52 -15.47 -5.07 8.29
C LYS A 52 -14.01 -4.97 7.89
N LEU A 53 -13.68 -3.91 7.16
CA LEU A 53 -12.31 -3.61 6.72
C LEU A 53 -11.30 -3.68 7.88
N VAL A 54 -11.65 -3.13 9.05
CA VAL A 54 -10.79 -3.10 10.25
C VAL A 54 -10.48 -4.51 10.76
N ASP A 55 -11.45 -5.42 10.70
CA ASP A 55 -11.29 -6.81 11.15
C ASP A 55 -10.33 -7.56 10.21
N VAL A 56 -10.51 -7.40 8.89
CA VAL A 56 -9.64 -7.97 7.86
C VAL A 56 -8.21 -7.43 7.99
N CYS A 57 -8.05 -6.11 8.18
CA CYS A 57 -6.75 -5.48 8.44
C CYS A 57 -6.06 -6.07 9.67
N SER A 58 -6.81 -6.34 10.74
CA SER A 58 -6.28 -6.91 11.98
C SER A 58 -5.78 -8.34 11.75
N LYS A 59 -6.54 -9.17 11.03
CA LYS A 59 -6.11 -10.55 10.67
C LYS A 59 -4.82 -10.55 9.85
N LEU A 60 -4.73 -9.69 8.82
CA LEU A 60 -3.51 -9.55 8.01
C LEU A 60 -2.30 -9.13 8.85
N HIS A 61 -2.49 -8.18 9.76
CA HIS A 61 -1.43 -7.70 10.64
C HIS A 61 -0.91 -8.80 11.57
N MET A 62 -1.82 -9.57 12.18
CA MET A 62 -1.45 -10.69 13.06
C MET A 62 -0.66 -11.77 12.30
N PHE A 63 -1.03 -12.06 11.06
CA PHE A 63 -0.33 -13.04 10.23
C PHE A 63 1.08 -12.58 9.83
N TYR A 64 1.27 -11.29 9.54
CA TYR A 64 2.59 -10.73 9.27
C TYR A 64 3.52 -10.86 10.48
N GLY A 65 3.01 -10.55 11.68
CA GLY A 65 3.74 -10.73 12.94
C GLY A 65 4.81 -9.67 13.22
N GLY A 66 4.81 -8.55 12.47
CA GLY A 66 5.62 -7.37 12.77
C GLY A 66 7.13 -7.59 12.63
N SER A 67 7.63 -7.64 11.40
CA SER A 67 9.08 -7.57 11.15
C SER A 67 9.52 -6.15 10.84
N ASN A 68 10.73 -5.76 11.29
CA ASN A 68 11.39 -4.48 10.97
C ASN A 68 11.84 -4.46 9.50
N ASN A 69 10.89 -4.57 8.57
CA ASN A 69 11.14 -4.69 7.15
C ASN A 69 10.33 -3.62 6.40
N ASP A 70 11.04 -2.75 5.69
CA ASP A 70 10.48 -1.68 4.86
C ASP A 70 9.86 -2.19 3.57
N LEU A 71 10.13 -3.46 3.21
CA LEU A 71 9.77 -4.01 1.91
C LEU A 71 8.27 -3.87 1.60
N PRO A 72 7.32 -4.15 2.51
CA PRO A 72 5.90 -3.90 2.25
C PRO A 72 5.61 -2.43 1.91
N SER A 73 6.18 -1.49 2.67
CA SER A 73 6.05 -0.05 2.45
C SER A 73 6.60 0.37 1.08
N LYS A 74 7.74 -0.19 0.66
CA LYS A 74 8.34 0.10 -0.66
C LYS A 74 7.54 -0.51 -1.81
N ILE A 75 6.99 -1.70 -1.61
CA ILE A 75 6.12 -2.34 -2.59
C ILE A 75 4.83 -1.53 -2.78
N ILE A 76 4.15 -1.11 -1.71
CA ILE A 76 2.91 -0.34 -1.86
C ILE A 76 3.15 1.00 -2.57
N LEU A 77 4.27 1.68 -2.30
CA LEU A 77 4.69 2.88 -3.06
C LEU A 77 4.90 2.58 -4.55
N ALA A 78 5.49 1.42 -4.86
CA ALA A 78 5.66 0.96 -6.24
C ALA A 78 4.33 0.67 -6.95
N LEU A 79 3.34 0.14 -6.23
CA LEU A 79 1.99 -0.09 -6.73
C LEU A 79 1.25 1.24 -6.96
N LEU A 80 1.38 2.20 -6.03
CA LEU A 80 0.85 3.55 -6.20
C LEU A 80 1.47 4.26 -7.41
N ASN A 81 2.74 4.00 -7.75
CA ASN A 81 3.32 4.50 -9.00
C ASN A 81 2.57 3.98 -10.24
N LYS A 82 2.25 2.69 -10.28
CA LYS A 82 1.46 2.11 -11.39
C LYS A 82 0.05 2.72 -11.45
N TYR A 83 -0.56 2.93 -10.30
CA TYR A 83 -1.88 3.56 -10.19
C TYR A 83 -1.86 5.01 -10.69
N PHE A 84 -0.85 5.79 -10.29
CA PHE A 84 -0.65 7.18 -10.70
C PHE A 84 -0.59 7.35 -12.22
N LEU A 85 0.08 6.43 -12.90
CA LEU A 85 0.25 6.46 -14.36
C LEU A 85 -1.01 6.02 -15.12
N SER A 86 -2.03 5.52 -14.41
CA SER A 86 -3.29 5.10 -15.01
C SER A 86 -4.21 6.32 -15.21
N PRO A 87 -4.84 6.49 -16.38
CA PRO A 87 -5.42 7.77 -16.83
C PRO A 87 -6.61 8.36 -16.03
N ASN A 88 -7.02 7.80 -14.90
CA ASN A 88 -8.29 8.15 -14.26
C ASN A 88 -8.23 8.71 -12.81
N ASN A 89 -7.10 8.73 -12.09
CA ASN A 89 -7.18 8.75 -10.61
C ASN A 89 -6.22 9.69 -9.85
N THR A 90 -5.95 10.91 -10.35
CA THR A 90 -4.99 11.83 -9.69
C THR A 90 -5.43 12.34 -8.31
N SER A 91 -6.73 12.51 -8.03
CA SER A 91 -7.21 12.94 -6.70
C SER A 91 -7.03 11.84 -5.64
N ASP A 92 -7.26 10.60 -6.05
CA ASP A 92 -7.35 9.47 -5.14
C ASP A 92 -5.97 9.10 -4.59
N ILE A 93 -4.90 9.34 -5.36
CA ILE A 93 -3.55 8.98 -4.93
C ILE A 93 -3.05 9.83 -3.76
N PHE A 94 -3.31 11.14 -3.73
CA PHE A 94 -2.88 11.99 -2.61
C PHE A 94 -3.62 11.61 -1.32
N SER A 95 -4.90 11.26 -1.43
CA SER A 95 -5.67 10.71 -0.31
C SER A 95 -5.09 9.37 0.19
N MET A 96 -4.69 8.48 -0.72
CA MET A 96 -4.03 7.21 -0.36
C MET A 96 -2.67 7.44 0.31
N LEU A 97 -1.85 8.35 -0.22
CA LEU A 97 -0.52 8.67 0.34
C LEU A 97 -0.63 9.34 1.71
N SER A 98 -1.59 10.24 1.89
CA SER A 98 -1.85 10.88 3.19
C SER A 98 -2.20 9.83 4.25
N ARG A 99 -3.11 8.89 3.94
CA ARG A 99 -3.42 7.76 4.84
C ARG A 99 -2.23 6.84 5.06
N LEU A 100 -1.39 6.62 4.05
CA LEU A 100 -0.24 5.72 4.12
C LEU A 100 0.77 6.15 5.21
N ILE A 101 0.89 7.45 5.48
CA ILE A 101 1.78 8.01 6.51
C ILE A 101 1.54 7.34 7.88
N ASP A 102 0.28 7.07 8.23
CA ASP A 102 -0.07 6.48 9.53
C ASP A 102 0.27 4.98 9.64
N TYR A 103 0.58 4.32 8.51
CA TYR A 103 0.77 2.86 8.46
C TYR A 103 2.15 2.41 8.01
N VAL A 104 2.96 3.30 7.42
CA VAL A 104 4.29 2.92 6.92
C VAL A 104 5.19 2.44 8.05
N GLN A 105 5.80 1.28 7.82
CA GLN A 105 6.87 0.75 8.66
C GLN A 105 8.16 0.84 7.86
N LEU A 106 9.12 1.61 8.38
CA LEU A 106 10.37 1.92 7.72
C LEU A 106 11.51 1.80 8.72
N GLU A 107 12.63 1.26 8.28
CA GLU A 107 13.90 1.37 9.00
C GLU A 107 14.33 2.84 9.03
N GLU A 108 15.11 3.21 10.07
CA GLU A 108 15.57 4.59 10.28
C GLU A 108 16.23 5.22 9.04
N ARG A 109 17.05 4.44 8.31
CA ARG A 109 17.72 4.91 7.08
C ARG A 109 16.75 5.34 5.98
N ASN A 110 15.51 4.87 6.03
CA ASN A 110 14.45 5.18 5.07
C ASN A 110 13.44 6.20 5.62
N GLY A 111 13.70 6.82 6.78
CA GLY A 111 12.82 7.84 7.36
C GLY A 111 12.58 9.07 6.46
N TRP A 112 13.46 9.32 5.49
CA TRP A 112 13.27 10.35 4.47
C TRP A 112 11.98 10.15 3.65
N ILE A 113 11.52 8.90 3.49
CA ILE A 113 10.29 8.57 2.76
C ILE A 113 9.09 9.21 3.47
N THR A 114 8.97 9.05 4.78
CA THR A 114 7.91 9.66 5.58
C THR A 114 7.95 11.19 5.49
N GLY A 115 9.15 11.79 5.57
CA GLY A 115 9.30 13.23 5.39
C GLY A 115 8.83 13.72 4.01
N HIS A 116 9.10 12.95 2.96
CA HIS A 116 8.66 13.27 1.60
C HIS A 116 7.15 13.07 1.42
N LEU A 117 6.54 12.08 2.08
CA LEU A 117 5.08 11.89 2.09
C LEU A 117 4.37 13.08 2.76
N PHE A 118 4.88 13.56 3.91
CA PHE A 118 4.37 14.77 4.55
C PHE A 118 4.48 15.99 3.63
N TYR A 119 5.65 16.20 3.02
CA TYR A 119 5.85 17.29 2.06
C TYR A 119 4.83 17.25 0.91
N LEU A 120 4.61 16.08 0.29
CA LEU A 120 3.66 15.94 -0.81
C LEU A 120 2.21 16.18 -0.36
N SER A 121 1.85 15.71 0.84
CA SER A 121 0.52 15.94 1.44
C SER A 121 0.27 17.42 1.67
N ASP A 122 1.24 18.13 2.25
CA ASP A 122 1.14 19.57 2.52
C ASP A 122 1.13 20.39 1.22
N ALA A 123 2.01 20.07 0.27
CA ALA A 123 2.08 20.76 -1.01
C ALA A 123 0.78 20.60 -1.83
N TYR A 124 0.19 19.41 -1.82
CA TYR A 124 -1.12 19.16 -2.44
C TYR A 124 -2.23 19.98 -1.76
N TYR A 125 -2.29 19.96 -0.43
CA TYR A 125 -3.27 20.76 0.32
C TYR A 125 -3.17 22.26 0.01
N LEU A 126 -1.96 22.83 0.05
CA LEU A 126 -1.74 24.25 -0.22
C LEU A 126 -2.12 24.63 -1.65
N THR A 127 -1.86 23.73 -2.60
CA THR A 127 -2.24 23.93 -4.01
C THR A 127 -3.76 23.89 -4.19
N GLU A 128 -4.45 22.88 -3.62
CA GLU A 128 -5.90 22.74 -3.69
C GLU A 128 -6.63 23.95 -3.06
N GLN A 129 -6.06 24.53 -2.00
CA GLN A 129 -6.57 25.74 -1.36
C GLN A 129 -6.20 27.04 -2.11
N ASN A 130 -5.50 26.95 -3.25
CA ASN A 130 -4.98 28.10 -4.01
C ASN A 130 -4.07 29.02 -3.18
N ILE A 131 -3.31 28.46 -2.23
CA ILE A 131 -2.41 29.22 -1.34
C ILE A 131 -1.00 29.31 -1.91
N TYR A 132 -0.42 28.18 -2.33
CA TYR A 132 0.97 28.12 -2.81
C TYR A 132 1.21 26.93 -3.75
N GLY A 133 2.02 27.15 -4.79
CA GLY A 133 2.40 26.13 -5.78
C GLY A 133 1.35 25.89 -6.85
N SER A 134 1.61 24.91 -7.72
CA SER A 134 0.68 24.47 -8.76
C SER A 134 0.51 22.94 -8.77
N LEU A 135 -0.66 22.48 -9.20
CA LEU A 135 -0.96 21.05 -9.26
C LEU A 135 -0.02 20.30 -10.22
N GLN A 136 0.46 21.00 -11.26
CA GLN A 136 1.45 20.46 -12.18
C GLN A 136 2.81 20.20 -11.50
N GLU A 137 3.29 21.13 -10.66
CA GLU A 137 4.53 20.95 -9.91
C GLU A 137 4.41 19.82 -8.90
N VAL A 138 3.32 19.79 -8.13
CA VAL A 138 3.07 18.75 -7.13
C VAL A 138 2.98 17.37 -7.79
N ASN A 139 2.30 17.24 -8.94
CA ASN A 139 2.25 15.99 -9.71
C ASN A 139 3.63 15.57 -10.25
N ASN A 140 4.46 16.52 -10.66
CA ASN A 140 5.81 16.22 -11.12
C ASN A 140 6.71 15.73 -9.97
N ASP A 141 6.58 16.32 -8.79
CA ASP A 141 7.32 15.90 -7.60
C ASP A 141 6.83 14.53 -7.11
N LEU A 142 5.52 14.30 -7.09
CA LEU A 142 4.95 12.98 -6.83
C LEU A 142 5.49 11.92 -7.78
N LYS A 143 5.53 12.22 -9.09
CA LYS A 143 6.08 11.32 -10.10
C LYS A 143 7.54 10.98 -9.80
N LYS A 144 8.40 11.97 -9.55
CA LYS A 144 9.81 11.76 -9.23
C LYS A 144 9.98 10.92 -7.97
N PHE A 145 9.16 11.15 -6.96
CA PHE A 145 9.16 10.38 -5.73
C PHE A 145 8.80 8.92 -5.97
N LEU A 146 7.64 8.65 -6.57
CA LEU A 146 7.14 7.31 -6.82
C LEU A 146 8.01 6.50 -7.79
N MET A 147 8.68 7.16 -8.74
CA MET A 147 9.63 6.51 -9.65
C MET A 147 10.79 5.80 -8.95
N GLN A 148 11.17 6.24 -7.74
CA GLN A 148 12.24 5.61 -6.96
C GLN A 148 11.90 4.19 -6.48
N PHE A 149 10.62 3.81 -6.53
CA PHE A 149 10.14 2.53 -6.01
C PHE A 149 9.76 1.53 -7.11
N VAL A 150 9.84 1.90 -8.40
CA VAL A 150 9.35 1.07 -9.52
C VAL A 150 9.90 -0.36 -9.51
N ASP A 151 11.18 -0.52 -9.18
CA ASP A 151 11.84 -1.83 -9.15
C ASP A 151 11.27 -2.77 -8.08
N TYR A 152 10.56 -2.26 -7.08
CA TYR A 152 9.91 -3.10 -6.07
C TYR A 152 8.63 -3.75 -6.59
N THR A 153 8.10 -3.30 -7.73
CA THR A 153 6.92 -3.96 -8.33
C THR A 153 7.16 -5.42 -8.67
N LYS A 154 8.40 -5.81 -8.99
CA LYS A 154 8.79 -7.21 -9.28
C LYS A 154 8.52 -8.18 -8.14
N TYR A 155 8.45 -7.66 -6.91
CA TYR A 155 8.16 -8.47 -5.74
C TYR A 155 6.67 -8.79 -5.59
N PHE A 156 5.80 -7.99 -6.22
CA PHE A 156 4.33 -8.15 -6.17
C PHE A 156 3.75 -8.64 -7.51
N VAL A 157 4.60 -9.10 -8.44
CA VAL A 157 4.14 -9.84 -9.62
C VAL A 157 4.05 -11.30 -9.23
N HIS A 158 2.95 -11.96 -9.63
CA HIS A 158 2.57 -13.33 -9.26
C HIS A 158 1.78 -13.39 -7.95
N LEU A 159 0.46 -13.24 -8.06
CA LEU A 159 -0.52 -14.26 -7.70
C LEU A 159 -1.59 -14.32 -8.79
#